data_AF-A0A955LYP5-F1
#
_entry.id   AF-A0A955LYP5-F1
#
_cell.length_a   1.000
_cell.length_b   1.000
_cell.length_c   1.000
_cell.angle_alpha   90.00
_cell.angle_beta   90.00
_cell.angle_gamma   90.00
#
_symmetry.space_group_name_H-M   'P 1'
#
loop_
_entity.id
_entity.type
_entity.pdbx_description
1 polymer ?
#
loop_
_entity_poly.entity_id
_entity_poly.type
_entity_poly.pdbx_seq_one_letter_code
_entity_poly.pdbx_strand_id
1 'polypeptide(L)' 'MLLQCTESGHINYTSKKNKKQHPERLELKKYCPALRKHTLHREVKK' A
#
# COMPACT_ATOMS: atom_id res chain seq x y z
N MET A 1 7.71 -5.18 0.40
CA MET A 1 6.72 -4.48 1.25
C MET A 1 5.35 -4.67 0.64
N LEU A 2 4.35 -4.88 1.47
CA LEU A 2 2.97 -5.05 1.03
C LEU A 2 2.26 -3.70 1.17
N LEU A 3 1.36 -3.39 0.25
CA LEU A 3 0.53 -2.18 0.30
C LEU A 3 -0.92 -2.60 0.52
N GLN A 4 -1.45 -2.21 1.67
CA GLN A 4 -2.80 -2.52 2.10
C GLN A 4 -3.71 -1.32 1.87
N CYS A 5 -4.86 -1.55 1.25
CA CYS A 5 -5.92 -0.56 1.14
C CYS A 5 -6.45 -0.20 2.53
N THR A 6 -6.51 1.08 2.88
CA THR A 6 -7.03 1.53 4.17
C THR A 6 -8.53 1.31 4.34
N GLU A 7 -9.26 1.28 3.23
CA GLU A 7 -10.73 1.19 3.22
C GLU A 7 -11.21 -0.27 3.25
N SER A 8 -10.53 -1.17 2.52
CA SER A 8 -10.95 -2.57 2.40
C SER A 8 -10.09 -3.54 3.20
N GLY A 9 -8.94 -3.12 3.72
CA GLY A 9 -7.97 -4.01 4.37
C GLY A 9 -7.29 -5.02 3.43
N HIS A 10 -7.63 -5.04 2.14
CA HIS A 10 -7.01 -5.92 1.16
C HIS A 10 -5.59 -5.47 0.79
N ILE A 11 -4.69 -6.43 0.70
CA ILE A 11 -3.33 -6.24 0.24
C ILE A 11 -3.31 -6.49 -1.27
N ASN A 12 -3.26 -5.41 -2.04
CA ASN A 12 -3.39 -5.48 -3.50
C ASN A 12 -2.05 -5.33 -4.23
N TYR A 13 -1.01 -4.80 -3.57
CA TYR A 13 0.26 -4.52 -4.23
C TYR A 13 1.46 -4.99 -3.41
N THR A 14 2.47 -5.49 -4.12
CA THR A 14 3.79 -5.83 -3.61
C THR A 14 4.79 -4.81 -4.17
N SER A 15 5.43 -4.04 -3.30
CA SER A 15 6.48 -3.08 -3.67
C SER A 15 7.84 -3.52 -3.15
N LYS A 16 8.86 -3.41 -3.99
CA LYS A 16 10.27 -3.64 -3.62
C LYS A 16 10.95 -2.32 -3.22
N LYS A 17 10.38 -1.59 -2.27
CA LYS A 17 11.01 -0.38 -1.73
C LYS A 17 12.22 -0.76 -0.86
N ASN A 18 13.32 -0.04 -1.04
CA ASN A 18 14.53 -0.22 -0.24
C ASN A 18 14.38 0.50 1.11
N LYS A 19 14.04 -0.27 2.16
CA LYS A 19 13.82 0.23 3.52
C LYS A 19 15.00 1.02 4.09
N LYS A 20 16.22 0.80 3.59
CA LYS A 20 17.44 1.50 4.04
C LYS A 20 17.49 2.96 3.58
N GLN A 21 17.02 3.27 2.38
CA GLN A 21 17.04 4.64 1.84
C GLN A 21 15.81 5.44 2.26
N HIS A 22 14.66 4.79 2.42
CA HIS A 22 13.41 5.46 2.75
C HIS A 22 12.72 4.74 3.92
N PRO A 23 13.06 5.09 5.17
CA PRO A 23 12.48 4.49 6.36
C PRO A 23 11.04 4.95 6.63
N GLU A 24 10.60 6.04 6.00
CA GLU A 24 9.25 6.58 6.11
C GLU A 24 8.18 5.61 5.58
N ARG A 25 7.04 5.54 6.27
CA ARG A 25 5.87 4.79 5.82
C ARG A 25 5.33 5.43 4.55
N LEU A 26 5.37 4.70 3.43
CA LEU A 26 4.81 5.20 2.18
C LEU A 26 3.28 5.10 2.21
N GLU A 27 2.62 6.22 1.91
CA GLU A 27 1.18 6.30 1.68
C GLU A 27 0.95 6.66 0.20
N LEU A 28 0.34 5.75 -0.56
CA LEU A 28 0.11 5.95 -1.99
C LEU A 28 -1.38 5.84 -2.31
N LYS A 29 -1.90 6.76 -3.13
CA LYS A 29 -3.21 6.57 -3.75
C LYS A 29 -3.08 5.57 -4.90
N LYS A 30 -3.62 4.36 -4.72
CA LYS A 30 -3.66 3.30 -5.73
C LYS A 30 -5.10 2.84 -5.94
N TYR A 31 -5.34 2.27 -7.11
CA TYR A 31 -6.64 1.71 -7.44
C TYR A 31 -6.92 0.48 -6.57
N CYS A 32 -8.05 0.46 -5.87
CA CYS A 32 -8.50 -0.72 -5.15
C CYS A 32 -9.52 -1.48 -6.01
N PRO A 33 -9.24 -2.71 -6.47
CA PRO A 33 -10.18 -3.47 -7.29
C PRO A 33 -11.45 -3.85 -6.54
N ALA A 34 -11.38 -4.02 -5.21
CA ALA A 34 -12.54 -4.35 -4.37
C ALA A 34 -13.57 -3.21 -4.33
N LEU A 35 -13.12 -1.96 -4.26
CA LEU A 35 -13.99 -0.78 -4.19
C LEU A 35 -14.16 -0.07 -5.54
N ARG A 36 -13.46 -0.53 -6.58
CA ARG A 36 -13.41 0.07 -7.92
C ARG A 36 -13.12 1.57 -7.93
N LYS A 37 -12.33 2.05 -6.95
CA LYS A 37 -11.96 3.46 -6.80
C LYS A 37 -10.50 3.58 -6.35
N HIS A 38 -9.89 4.75 -6.58
CA HIS A 38 -8.57 5.03 -6.04
C HIS A 38 -8.66 5.35 -4.55
N THR A 39 -7.95 4.57 -3.74
CA THR A 39 -7.93 4.70 -2.29
C THR A 39 -6.50 4.80 -1.78
N LEU A 40 -6.37 5.28 -0.54
CA LEU A 40 -5.10 5.29 0.17
C LEU A 40 -4.67 3.86 0.47
N HIS A 41 -3.43 3.56 0.10
CA HIS A 41 -2.77 2.31 0.40
C HIS A 41 -1.56 2.60 1.30
N ARG A 42 -1.47 1.89 2.42
CA ARG A 42 -0.40 2.00 3.41
C ARG A 42 0.55 0.83 3.32
N GLU A 43 1.83 1.10 3.54
CA GLU A 43 2.84 0.06 3.66
C GLU A 43 2.62 -0.79 4.92
N VAL A 44 2.40 -2.09 4.70
CA VAL A 44 2.39 -3.12 5.73
C VAL A 44 3.74 -3.84 5.68
N LYS A 45 4.44 -3.82 6.81
CA LYS A 45 5.53 -4.75 7.09
C LYS A 45 4.89 -6.09 7.47
N LYS A 46 5.29 -7.16 6.80
CA LYS A 46 5.26 -8.47 7.42
C LYS A 46 6.31 -8.49 8.53
#